data_AF-A0A1G1BT81-F1
#
_entry.id   AF-A0A1G1BT81-F1
#
_cell.length_a   1.000
_cell.length_b   1.000
_cell.length_c   1.000
_cell.angle_alpha   90.00
_cell.angle_beta   90.00
_cell.angle_gamma   90.00
#
_symmetry.space_group_name_H-M   'P 1'
#
loop_
_entity.id
_entity.type
_entity.pdbx_description
1 polymer ?
#
loop_
_entity_poly.entity_id
_entity_poly.type
_entity_poly.pdbx_seq_one_letter_code
_entity_poly.pdbx_strand_id
1 'polypeptide(L)' 'MDVDKCAVLEKAEMPDPNAYTLEIDHFSECILRGQAPLRTLVAIRTTATVLDALARSAREGLSVGVA' A
#
# COMPACT_ATOMS: atom_id res chain seq x y z
N MET A 1 26.70 -20.72 18.37
CA MET A 1 25.41 -21.16 17.82
C MET A 1 24.91 -20.02 16.97
N ASP A 2 25.29 -20.03 15.70
CA ASP A 2 24.79 -19.07 14.73
C ASP A 2 23.36 -19.47 14.39
N VAL A 3 22.41 -18.71 14.92
CA VAL A 3 21.02 -18.81 14.52
C VAL A 3 20.95 -18.22 13.12
N ASP A 4 21.10 -19.09 12.14
CA ASP A 4 20.80 -18.82 10.74
C ASP A 4 19.42 -18.14 10.69
N LYS A 5 19.44 -16.82 10.52
CA LYS A 5 18.25 -16.05 10.18
C LYS A 5 17.87 -16.50 8.78
N CYS A 6 17.06 -17.55 8.70
CA CYS A 6 16.35 -17.92 7.49
C CYS A 6 15.43 -16.75 7.15
N ALA A 7 15.92 -15.83 6.32
CA ALA A 7 15.11 -14.74 5.79
C ALA A 7 14.04 -15.41 4.93
N VAL A 8 12.81 -15.41 5.43
CA VAL A 8 11.65 -15.85 4.65
C VAL A 8 11.55 -14.87 3.47
N LEU A 9 11.96 -15.34 2.29
CA LEU A 9 11.75 -14.60 1.05
C LEU A 9 10.28 -14.69 0.69
N GLU A 10 9.51 -13.71 1.17
CA GLU A 10 8.12 -13.53 0.75
C GLU A 10 8.08 -13.18 -0.73
N LYS A 11 7.52 -14.08 -1.54
CA LYS A 11 7.22 -13.81 -2.95
C LYS A 11 5.79 -13.27 -3.01
N ALA A 12 5.65 -12.03 -3.46
CA ALA A 12 4.37 -11.45 -3.82
C ALA A 12 4.14 -11.68 -5.33
N GLU A 13 3.05 -12.35 -5.68
CA GLU A 13 2.57 -12.35 -7.06
C GLU A 13 1.95 -10.99 -7.36
N MET A 14 2.54 -10.27 -8.31
CA MET A 14 1.99 -9.01 -8.78
C MET A 14 0.88 -9.32 -9.80
N PRO A 15 -0.27 -8.63 -9.74
CA PRO A 15 -1.30 -8.78 -10.76
C PRO A 15 -0.79 -8.32 -12.13
N ASP A 16 -1.50 -8.73 -13.19
CA ASP A 16 -1.23 -8.30 -14.56
C ASP A 16 -1.06 -6.76 -14.64
N PRO A 17 -0.04 -6.23 -15.33
CA PRO A 17 0.18 -4.80 -15.43
C PRO A 17 -1.03 -4.00 -15.95
N ASN A 18 -1.89 -4.61 -16.76
CA ASN A 18 -3.11 -3.98 -17.26
C ASN A 18 -4.22 -3.91 -16.20
N ALA A 19 -4.07 -4.57 -15.05
CA ALA A 19 -4.96 -4.39 -13.91
C ALA A 19 -4.96 -2.94 -13.39
N TYR A 20 -3.90 -2.18 -13.68
CA TYR A 20 -3.76 -0.77 -13.31
C TYR A 20 -4.26 0.20 -14.39
N THR A 21 -4.64 -0.28 -15.57
CA THR A 21 -5.10 0.56 -16.69
C THR A 21 -6.32 1.38 -16.29
N LEU A 22 -7.26 0.79 -15.53
CA LEU A 22 -8.43 1.51 -15.02
C LEU A 22 -8.07 2.71 -14.13
N GLU A 23 -7.01 2.59 -13.33
CA GLU A 23 -6.59 3.67 -12.43
C GLU A 23 -5.89 4.78 -13.21
N ILE A 24 -5.05 4.42 -14.19
CA ILE A 24 -4.39 5.38 -15.08
C ILE A 24 -5.43 6.17 -15.88
N ASP A 25 -6.38 5.46 -16.51
CA ASP A 25 -7.44 6.07 -17.31
C ASP A 25 -8.29 7.03 -16.46
N HIS A 26 -8.65 6.62 -15.25
CA HIS A 26 -9.39 7.46 -14.29
C HIS A 26 -8.66 8.77 -13.98
N PHE A 27 -7.35 8.71 -13.69
CA PHE A 27 -6.57 9.92 -13.39
C PHE A 27 -6.41 10.81 -14.63
N SER A 28 -6.21 10.22 -15.81
CA SER A 28 -6.18 10.96 -17.07
C SER A 28 -7.49 11.70 -17.33
N GLU A 29 -8.65 11.06 -17.12
CA GLU A 29 -9.95 11.71 -17.26
C GLU A 29 -10.16 12.83 -16.25
N CYS A 30 -9.75 12.65 -14.99
CA CYS A 30 -9.85 13.68 -13.97
C CYS A 30 -9.10 14.96 -14.37
N ILE A 31 -7.88 14.80 -14.92
CA ILE A 31 -7.09 15.93 -15.42
C ILE A 31 -7.79 16.62 -16.60
N LEU A 32 -8.22 15.84 -17.60
CA LEU A 32 -8.84 16.37 -18.81
C LEU A 32 -10.17 17.08 -18.54
N ARG A 33 -10.94 16.59 -17.57
CA ARG A 33 -12.28 17.11 -17.23
C ARG A 33 -12.27 18.11 -16.07
N GLY A 34 -11.11 18.38 -15.46
CA GLY A 34 -11.00 19.22 -14.27
C GLY A 34 -11.76 18.67 -13.06
N GLN A 35 -11.88 17.34 -12.96
CA GLN A 35 -12.60 16.66 -11.88
C GLN A 35 -11.63 16.21 -10.78
N ALA A 36 -12.13 16.16 -9.54
CA ALA A 36 -11.37 15.62 -8.44
C ALA A 36 -11.21 14.09 -8.58
N PRO A 37 -10.03 13.52 -8.31
CA PRO A 37 -9.84 12.08 -8.31
C PRO A 37 -10.62 11.42 -7.17
N LEU A 38 -11.01 10.16 -7.37
CA LEU A 38 -11.71 9.36 -6.35
C LEU A 38 -10.85 9.14 -5.10
N ARG A 39 -9.52 9.07 -5.26
CA ARG A 39 -8.58 8.94 -4.15
C ARG A 39 -8.01 10.30 -3.77
N THR A 40 -8.24 10.72 -2.53
CA THR A 40 -7.67 11.95 -1.99
C THR A 40 -6.28 11.70 -1.40
N LEU A 41 -5.45 12.74 -1.35
CA LEU A 41 -4.15 12.68 -0.70
C LEU A 41 -4.25 12.28 0.78
N VAL A 42 -5.30 12.75 1.47
CA VAL A 42 -5.55 12.41 2.87
C VAL A 42 -5.81 10.90 3.01
N ALA A 43 -6.69 10.34 2.19
CA ALA A 43 -6.99 8.91 2.22
C ALA A 43 -5.73 8.06 1.95
N ILE A 44 -4.93 8.43 0.95
CA ILE A 44 -3.69 7.72 0.60
C ILE A 44 -2.71 7.74 1.79
N ARG A 45 -2.54 8.90 2.44
CA ARG A 45 -1.68 9.03 3.63
C ARG A 45 -2.18 8.16 4.78
N THR A 46 -3.47 8.19 5.08
CA THR A 46 -4.07 7.35 6.13
C THR A 46 -3.85 5.86 5.84
N THR A 47 -4.06 5.41 4.61
CA THR A 47 -3.80 4.02 4.21
C THR A 47 -2.33 3.64 4.43
N ALA A 48 -1.39 4.51 4.03
CA ALA A 48 0.03 4.25 4.24
C ALA A 48 0.39 4.14 5.73
N THR A 49 -0.15 5.02 6.58
CA THR A 49 0.05 4.96 8.04
C THR A 49 -0.49 3.67 8.65
N VAL A 50 -1.66 3.22 8.20
CA VAL A 50 -2.25 1.95 8.67
C VAL A 50 -1.39 0.76 8.26
N LEU A 51 -0.91 0.72 7.01
CA LEU A 51 -0.06 -0.36 6.52
C LEU A 51 1.29 -0.42 7.28
N ASP A 52 1.89 0.72 7.59
CA ASP A 52 3.10 0.78 8.42
C ASP A 52 2.83 0.25 9.84
N ALA A 53 1.73 0.68 10.47
CA ALA A 53 1.35 0.19 11.80
C ALA A 53 1.12 -1.32 11.82
N LEU A 54 0.47 -1.88 10.79
CA LEU A 54 0.29 -3.32 10.63
C LEU A 54 1.62 -4.06 10.49
N ALA A 55 2.53 -3.56 9.64
CA ALA A 55 3.84 -4.15 9.44
C ALA A 55 4.68 -4.14 10.74
N ARG A 56 4.60 -3.06 11.51
CA ARG A 56 5.25 -2.95 12.82
C ARG A 56 4.64 -3.90 13.84
N SER A 57 3.32 -3.95 13.92
CA SER A 57 2.60 -4.87 14.81
C SER A 57 2.96 -6.33 14.51
N ALA A 58 2.99 -6.72 13.24
CA ALA A 58 3.37 -8.07 12.81
C ALA A 58 4.82 -8.43 13.18
N ARG A 59 5.74 -7.45 13.12
CA ARG A 59 7.16 -7.65 13.47
C ARG A 59 7.40 -7.75 14.97
N GLU A 60 6.72 -6.94 15.76
CA GLU A 60 6.98 -6.76 17.19
C GLU A 60 6.03 -7.60 18.07
N GLY A 61 4.92 -8.09 17.53
CA GLY A 61 3.90 -8.83 18.27
C GLY A 61 3.11 -7.95 19.25
N LEU A 62 3.11 -6.63 19.03
CA LEU A 62 2.49 -5.64 19.91
C LEU A 62 1.38 -4.86 19.18
N SER A 63 0.41 -4.36 19.95
CA SER A 63 -0.59 -3.43 19.42
C SER A 63 0.05 -2.07 19.13
N VAL A 64 -0.20 -1.54 17.93
CA VAL A 64 0.29 -0.21 17.49
C VAL A 64 -0.91 0.69 17.22
N GLY A 65 -0.96 1.86 17.87
CA GLY A 65 -1.99 2.87 17.61
C GLY A 65 -1.77 3.59 16.28
N VAL A 66 -2.86 3.86 15.56
CA VAL A 66 -2.88 4.69 14.34
C VAL A 66 -3.54 6.01 14.69
N ALA A 67 -2.87 7.13 14.40
CA ALA A 67 -3.36 8.50 14.62
C ALA A 67 -3.79 9.16 13.30
#